data_AF-A0A850LP31-F1
#
_entry.id   AF-A0A850LP31-F1
#
_cell.length_a   1.000
_cell.length_b   1.000
_cell.length_c   1.000
_cell.angle_alpha   90.00
_cell.angle_beta   90.00
_cell.angle_gamma   90.00
#
_symmetry.space_group_name_H-M   'P 1'
#
loop_
_entity.id
_entity.type
_entity.pdbx_description
1 polymer ?
#
loop_
_entity_poly.entity_id
_entity_poly.type
_entity_poly.pdbx_seq_one_letter_code
_entity_poly.pdbx_strand_id
1 'polypeptide(L)'
;MNNSSDFSLDKKRFLIQILIAAIISVLLQIFIVPLIIDPLTRRFPNIFERRVTILITTLSFWFFSFSVSFFFYPENEIINSYLLCSFIPLVIIIFLEFIELFFFDILHMLPIIVVIYIVWKLPDTINLKFTAIASPILVIWFLTVRLLGINYPDFELSFLGISYLIIWGVSNIIIAYIITKRRD
;
A
#
# COMPACT_ATOMS: atom_id res chain seq x y z
N MET A 1 25.11 -22.69 13.50
CA MET A 1 23.94 -23.56 13.26
C MET A 1 22.83 -23.14 14.22
N ASN A 2 22.06 -22.12 13.86
CA ASN A 2 20.78 -21.72 14.47
C ASN A 2 20.00 -21.18 13.27
N ASN A 3 19.03 -21.91 12.71
CA ASN A 3 18.33 -21.40 11.51
C ASN A 3 16.93 -21.99 11.25
N SER A 4 16.44 -22.96 12.03
CA SER A 4 15.09 -23.50 11.84
C SER A 4 14.04 -22.87 12.75
N SER A 5 14.38 -22.57 14.01
CA SER A 5 13.46 -21.94 14.98
C SER A 5 13.14 -20.50 14.59
N ASP A 6 14.15 -19.70 14.25
CA ASP A 6 13.98 -18.27 13.93
C ASP A 6 13.18 -18.08 12.63
N PHE A 7 13.48 -18.86 11.59
CA PHE A 7 12.72 -18.84 10.35
C PHE A 7 11.24 -19.21 10.55
N SER A 8 10.97 -20.18 11.43
CA SER A 8 9.59 -20.58 11.75
C SER A 8 8.81 -19.48 12.49
N LEU A 9 9.49 -18.72 13.35
CA LEU A 9 8.92 -17.61 14.09
C LEU A 9 8.62 -16.43 13.17
N ASP A 10 9.54 -16.08 12.27
CA ASP A 10 9.34 -14.98 11.32
C ASP A 10 8.19 -15.27 10.36
N LYS A 11 8.09 -16.52 9.88
CA LYS A 11 6.94 -16.96 9.07
C LYS A 11 5.62 -16.82 9.85
N LYS A 12 5.60 -17.21 11.12
CA LYS A 12 4.40 -17.10 11.96
C LYS A 12 4.00 -15.63 12.18
N ARG A 13 4.96 -14.75 12.49
CA ARG A 13 4.73 -13.30 12.64
C ARG A 13 4.15 -12.68 11.38
N PHE A 14 4.75 -13.00 10.23
CA PHE A 14 4.26 -12.56 8.93
C PHE A 14 2.83 -13.01 8.65
N LEU A 15 2.51 -14.28 8.90
CA LEU A 15 1.14 -14.80 8.72
C LEU A 15 0.12 -14.12 9.64
N ILE A 16 0.50 -13.83 10.89
CA ILE A 16 -0.36 -13.08 11.82
C ILE A 16 -0.61 -11.67 11.30
N GLN A 17 0.41 -10.97 10.80
CA GLN A 17 0.25 -9.62 10.25
C GLN A 17 -0.61 -9.60 8.99
N ILE A 18 -0.46 -10.59 8.09
CA ILE A 18 -1.36 -10.74 6.95
C ILE A 18 -2.80 -10.97 7.41
N LEU A 19 -3.01 -11.83 8.41
CA LEU A 19 -4.35 -12.11 8.94
C LEU A 19 -4.98 -10.83 9.52
N ILE A 20 -4.22 -10.07 10.30
CA ILE A 20 -4.67 -8.79 10.86
C ILE A 20 -4.99 -7.81 9.72
N ALA A 21 -4.09 -7.64 8.74
CA ALA A 21 -4.31 -6.75 7.60
C ALA A 21 -5.56 -7.16 6.81
N ALA A 22 -5.77 -8.46 6.57
CA ALA A 22 -6.96 -8.95 5.88
C ALA A 22 -8.24 -8.66 6.67
N ILE A 23 -8.24 -8.87 8.00
CA ILE A 23 -9.38 -8.54 8.87
C ILE A 23 -9.67 -7.03 8.81
N ILE A 24 -8.65 -6.18 8.94
CA ILE A 24 -8.81 -4.72 8.85
C ILE A 24 -9.38 -4.32 7.49
N SER A 25 -8.86 -4.87 6.39
CA SER A 25 -9.38 -4.61 5.04
C SER A 25 -10.86 -5.01 4.92
N VAL A 26 -11.24 -6.20 5.42
CA VAL A 26 -12.64 -6.64 5.39
C VAL A 26 -13.54 -5.74 6.23
N LEU A 27 -13.11 -5.38 7.44
CA LEU A 27 -13.87 -4.49 8.32
C LEU A 27 -14.08 -3.13 7.68
N LEU A 28 -13.03 -2.52 7.14
CA LEU A 28 -13.16 -1.24 6.47
C LEU A 28 -14.04 -1.35 5.20
N GLN A 29 -13.96 -2.44 4.44
CA GLN A 29 -14.83 -2.65 3.27
C GLN A 29 -16.31 -2.74 3.69
N ILE A 30 -16.60 -3.36 4.83
CA ILE A 30 -17.97 -3.53 5.35
C ILE A 30 -18.49 -2.24 5.99
N PHE A 31 -17.67 -1.55 6.77
CA PHE A 31 -18.13 -0.43 7.61
C PHE A 31 -17.89 0.94 6.99
N ILE A 32 -16.80 1.13 6.23
CA ILE A 32 -16.46 2.44 5.67
C ILE A 32 -17.12 2.64 4.30
N VAL A 33 -17.17 1.63 3.42
CA VAL A 33 -17.78 1.79 2.08
C VAL A 33 -19.25 2.25 2.13
N PRO A 34 -20.12 1.71 3.02
CA PRO A 34 -21.48 2.22 3.12
C PRO A 34 -21.56 3.65 3.67
N LEU A 35 -20.52 4.15 4.34
CA LEU A 35 -20.45 5.51 4.88
C LEU A 35 -19.83 6.49 3.88
N ILE A 36 -18.94 6.05 2.99
CA ILE A 36 -18.46 6.79 1.80
C ILE A 36 -19.53 6.75 0.70
N ILE A 37 -20.82 6.84 1.06
CA ILE A 37 -21.84 7.29 0.11
C ILE A 37 -21.53 8.77 -0.17
N ASP A 38 -20.65 8.95 -1.15
CA ASP A 38 -20.17 10.20 -1.70
C ASP A 38 -21.31 11.24 -1.80
N PRO A 39 -21.19 12.42 -1.16
CA PRO A 39 -22.18 13.48 -1.26
C PRO A 39 -22.49 13.91 -2.70
N LEU A 40 -21.56 13.73 -3.65
CA LEU A 40 -21.75 14.01 -5.09
C LEU A 40 -22.67 12.99 -5.77
N THR A 41 -22.82 11.79 -5.21
CA THR A 41 -23.74 10.77 -5.75
C THR A 41 -25.20 11.02 -5.40
N ARG A 42 -25.52 12.02 -4.57
CA ARG A 42 -26.89 12.54 -4.47
C ARG A 42 -27.36 13.20 -5.78
N ARG A 43 -26.45 13.55 -6.70
CA ARG A 43 -26.80 14.16 -8.00
C ARG A 43 -27.03 13.16 -9.15
N PHE A 44 -26.64 11.89 -9.00
CA PHE A 44 -26.74 10.89 -10.06
C PHE A 44 -27.40 9.61 -9.52
N PRO A 45 -28.71 9.39 -9.75
CA PRO A 45 -29.51 8.38 -9.06
C PRO A 45 -29.30 6.94 -9.57
N ASN A 46 -28.41 6.71 -10.53
CA ASN A 46 -28.20 5.37 -11.11
C ASN A 46 -27.17 4.57 -10.31
N ILE A 47 -27.69 3.79 -9.36
CA ILE A 47 -26.94 2.82 -8.55
C ILE A 47 -26.29 1.72 -9.44
N PHE A 48 -26.83 1.49 -10.64
CA PHE A 48 -26.29 0.56 -11.65
C PHE A 48 -25.22 1.15 -12.59
N GLU A 49 -25.03 2.47 -12.61
CA GLU A 49 -23.94 3.13 -13.37
C GLU A 49 -22.69 3.36 -12.53
N ARG A 50 -22.76 3.14 -11.20
CA ARG A 50 -21.60 3.18 -10.33
C ARG A 50 -20.71 1.98 -10.63
N ARG A 51 -19.50 2.26 -11.15
CA ARG A 51 -18.33 1.44 -10.84
C ARG A 51 -18.13 1.52 -9.32
N VAL A 52 -18.76 0.60 -8.58
CA VAL A 52 -18.59 0.53 -7.13
C VAL A 52 -17.11 0.25 -6.87
N THR A 53 -16.38 1.27 -6.42
CA THR A 53 -15.00 1.14 -5.96
C THR A 53 -14.96 0.06 -4.88
N ILE A 54 -14.38 -1.10 -5.21
CA ILE A 54 -14.17 -2.16 -4.23
C ILE A 54 -12.90 -1.79 -3.46
N LEU A 55 -13.02 -1.14 -2.30
CA LEU A 55 -11.88 -0.63 -1.52
C LEU A 55 -10.84 -1.71 -1.22
N ILE A 56 -11.25 -2.94 -0.93
CA ILE A 56 -10.31 -4.06 -0.70
C ILE A 56 -9.45 -4.42 -1.92
N THR A 57 -9.78 -3.91 -3.12
CA THR A 57 -8.93 -4.07 -4.30
C THR A 57 -8.01 -2.87 -4.55
N THR A 58 -8.12 -1.80 -3.77
CA THR A 58 -7.23 -0.63 -3.87
C THR A 58 -5.93 -0.86 -3.11
N LEU A 59 -4.82 -0.41 -3.69
CA LEU A 59 -3.50 -0.46 -3.05
C LEU A 59 -3.44 0.36 -1.76
N SER A 60 -3.98 1.58 -1.76
CA SER A 60 -3.96 2.47 -0.59
C SER A 60 -4.55 1.81 0.64
N PHE A 61 -5.61 1.01 0.45
CA PHE A 61 -6.26 0.30 1.53
C PHE A 61 -5.45 -0.86 2.08
N TRP A 62 -4.76 -1.61 1.20
CA TRP A 62 -3.80 -2.61 1.65
C TRP A 62 -2.63 -1.97 2.40
N PHE A 63 -2.12 -0.83 1.91
CA PHE A 63 -1.09 -0.08 2.63
C PHE A 63 -1.57 0.36 4.02
N PHE A 64 -2.81 0.87 4.13
CA PHE A 64 -3.43 1.18 5.41
C PHE A 64 -3.51 -0.04 6.33
N SER A 65 -4.09 -1.14 5.86
CA SER A 65 -4.26 -2.36 6.64
C SER A 65 -2.92 -2.95 7.12
N PHE A 66 -1.90 -2.96 6.25
CA PHE A 66 -0.57 -3.41 6.63
C PHE A 66 0.12 -2.44 7.60
N SER A 67 -0.15 -1.14 7.51
CA SER A 67 0.34 -0.13 8.46
C SER A 67 -0.28 -0.29 9.84
N VAL A 68 -1.53 -0.76 9.94
CA VAL A 68 -2.12 -1.17 11.22
C VAL A 68 -1.44 -2.45 11.74
N SER A 69 -1.24 -3.45 10.86
CA SER A 69 -0.60 -4.71 11.23
C SER A 69 0.87 -4.56 11.68
N PHE A 70 1.54 -3.51 11.21
CA PHE A 70 2.92 -3.18 11.56
C PHE A 70 3.12 -3.06 13.06
N PHE A 71 2.16 -2.46 13.80
CA PHE A 71 2.28 -2.25 15.24
C PHE A 71 2.33 -3.54 16.09
N PHE A 72 2.04 -4.70 15.50
CA PHE A 72 2.09 -5.99 16.20
C PHE A 72 3.48 -6.64 16.16
N TYR A 73 4.21 -6.48 15.05
CA TYR A 73 5.59 -6.96 14.89
C TYR A 73 6.40 -5.95 14.03
N PRO A 74 6.84 -4.83 14.63
CA PRO A 74 7.52 -3.75 13.91
C PRO A 74 8.86 -4.15 13.29
N GLU A 75 9.46 -5.25 13.75
CA GLU A 75 10.74 -5.78 13.28
C GLU A 75 10.63 -6.64 12.00
N ASN A 76 9.42 -6.87 11.49
CA ASN A 76 9.23 -7.75 10.33
C ASN A 76 9.74 -7.12 9.03
N GLU A 77 10.88 -7.62 8.53
CA GLU A 77 11.52 -7.10 7.32
C GLU A 77 10.64 -7.18 6.07
N ILE A 78 9.77 -8.20 5.97
CA ILE A 78 8.90 -8.39 4.80
C ILE A 78 7.84 -7.29 4.77
N ILE A 79 7.19 -7.05 5.91
CA ILE A 79 6.15 -6.01 6.02
C ILE A 79 6.76 -4.62 5.86
N ASN A 80 7.92 -4.37 6.45
CA ASN A 80 8.56 -3.06 6.36
C ASN A 80 9.03 -2.75 4.94
N SER A 81 9.59 -3.74 4.24
CA SER A 81 9.98 -3.61 2.83
C SER A 81 8.77 -3.46 1.91
N TYR A 82 7.65 -4.14 2.22
CA TYR A 82 6.38 -3.96 1.50
C TYR A 82 5.82 -2.54 1.71
N LEU A 83 5.79 -2.05 2.94
CA LEU A 83 5.28 -0.72 3.27
C LEU A 83 6.15 0.37 2.63
N LEU A 84 7.48 0.19 2.54
CA LEU A 84 8.36 1.13 1.84
C LEU A 84 7.90 1.37 0.39
N CYS A 85 7.39 0.36 -0.31
CA CYS A 85 6.89 0.49 -1.69
C CYS A 85 5.65 1.40 -1.81
N SER A 86 4.99 1.71 -0.70
CA SER A 86 3.87 2.65 -0.66
C SER A 86 4.31 4.11 -0.61
N PHE A 87 5.58 4.40 -0.31
CA PHE A 87 6.03 5.77 -0.02
C PHE A 87 5.76 6.75 -1.17
N ILE A 88 6.31 6.46 -2.35
CA ILE A 88 6.18 7.33 -3.52
C ILE A 88 4.73 7.55 -3.94
N PRO A 89 3.91 6.50 -4.17
CA PRO A 89 2.55 6.70 -4.66
C PRO A 89 1.70 7.46 -3.63
N LEU A 90 1.91 7.23 -2.34
CA LEU A 90 1.17 7.95 -1.31
C LEU A 90 1.62 9.41 -1.18
N VAL A 91 2.92 9.71 -1.34
CA VAL A 91 3.39 11.12 -1.32
C VAL A 91 2.75 11.89 -2.46
N ILE A 92 2.65 11.28 -3.65
CA ILE A 92 1.96 11.88 -4.80
C ILE A 92 0.48 12.08 -4.48
N ILE A 93 -0.21 11.07 -3.96
CA ILE A 93 -1.63 11.17 -3.62
C ILE A 93 -1.88 12.27 -2.58
N ILE A 94 -1.13 12.30 -1.48
CA ILE A 94 -1.29 13.34 -0.45
C ILE A 94 -1.01 14.73 -1.01
N PHE A 95 0.00 14.86 -1.88
CA PHE A 95 0.28 16.15 -2.52
C PHE A 95 -0.88 16.61 -3.41
N LEU A 96 -1.48 15.71 -4.18
CA LEU A 96 -2.66 16.01 -4.99
C LEU A 96 -3.88 16.35 -4.10
N GLU A 97 -4.12 15.56 -3.06
CA GLU A 97 -5.19 15.82 -2.09
C GLU A 97 -5.02 17.18 -1.42
N PHE A 98 -3.80 17.55 -1.02
CA PHE A 98 -3.53 18.85 -0.41
C PHE A 98 -3.81 20.03 -1.35
N ILE A 99 -3.64 19.84 -2.66
CA ILE A 99 -3.99 20.84 -3.68
C ILE A 99 -5.51 20.95 -3.85
N GLU A 100 -6.22 19.82 -3.82
CA GLU A 100 -7.64 19.76 -4.16
C GLU A 100 -8.58 20.00 -2.98
N LEU A 101 -8.28 19.47 -1.78
CA LEU A 101 -9.16 19.48 -0.62
C LEU A 101 -8.40 19.43 0.72
N PHE A 102 -8.77 20.27 1.69
CA PHE A 102 -8.29 20.22 3.08
C PHE A 102 -8.90 19.04 3.89
N PHE A 103 -9.09 17.87 3.29
CA PHE A 103 -9.65 16.72 4.00
C PHE A 103 -8.52 15.85 4.56
N PHE A 104 -8.63 15.50 5.84
CA PHE A 104 -7.70 14.56 6.48
C PHE A 104 -7.99 13.14 5.98
N ASP A 105 -7.31 12.72 4.91
CA ASP A 105 -7.39 11.31 4.48
C ASP A 105 -6.46 10.43 5.32
N ILE A 106 -7.03 9.90 6.41
CA ILE A 106 -6.36 8.97 7.32
C ILE A 106 -5.86 7.71 6.58
N LEU A 107 -6.51 7.32 5.47
CA LEU A 107 -6.18 6.14 4.69
C LEU A 107 -4.79 6.29 4.03
N HIS A 108 -4.43 7.51 3.59
CA HIS A 108 -3.13 7.81 3.00
C HIS A 108 -2.11 8.31 4.04
N MET A 109 -2.55 9.03 5.07
CA MET A 109 -1.66 9.58 6.10
C MET A 109 -1.01 8.51 6.98
N LEU A 110 -1.78 7.52 7.46
CA LEU A 110 -1.23 6.50 8.37
C LEU A 110 -0.07 5.72 7.74
N PRO A 111 -0.18 5.18 6.50
CA PRO A 111 0.94 4.47 5.91
C PRO A 111 2.16 5.35 5.69
N ILE A 112 2.00 6.61 5.30
CA ILE A 112 3.14 7.52 5.16
C ILE A 112 3.85 7.71 6.51
N ILE A 113 3.10 7.95 7.57
CA ILE A 113 3.68 8.12 8.92
C ILE A 113 4.44 6.85 9.32
N VAL A 114 3.87 5.66 9.08
CA VAL A 114 4.52 4.39 9.37
C VAL A 114 5.79 4.20 8.53
N VAL A 115 5.76 4.52 7.24
CA VAL A 115 6.96 4.40 6.39
C VAL A 115 8.06 5.37 6.81
N ILE A 116 7.71 6.62 7.12
CA ILE A 116 8.68 7.60 7.66
C ILE A 116 9.28 7.06 8.97
N TYR A 117 8.46 6.49 9.85
CA TYR A 117 8.92 5.86 11.08
C TYR A 117 9.87 4.69 10.79
N ILE A 118 9.54 3.79 9.86
CA ILE A 118 10.40 2.67 9.47
C ILE A 118 11.75 3.18 8.95
N VAL A 119 11.74 4.12 8.00
CA VAL A 119 12.97 4.67 7.40
C VAL A 119 13.84 5.39 8.43
N TRP A 120 13.22 6.08 9.41
CA TRP A 120 13.95 6.86 10.40
C TRP A 120 14.42 6.05 11.62
N LYS A 121 13.57 5.14 12.14
CA LYS A 121 13.80 4.43 13.40
C LYS A 121 14.16 2.96 13.23
N LEU A 122 13.77 2.34 12.13
CA LEU A 122 13.99 0.91 11.86
C LEU A 122 14.66 0.67 10.48
N PRO A 123 15.65 1.49 10.04
CA PRO A 123 16.22 1.33 8.70
C PRO A 123 16.85 -0.05 8.47
N ASP A 124 17.35 -0.69 9.54
CA ASP A 124 17.98 -2.01 9.48
C ASP A 124 17.01 -3.14 9.09
N THR A 125 15.70 -2.89 9.24
CA THR A 125 14.65 -3.86 8.88
C THR A 125 14.25 -3.78 7.40
N ILE A 126 14.73 -2.78 6.65
CA ILE A 126 14.48 -2.70 5.21
C ILE A 126 15.40 -3.67 4.48
N ASN A 127 14.80 -4.55 3.67
CA ASN A 127 15.50 -5.56 2.91
C ASN A 127 15.29 -5.35 1.41
N LEU A 128 16.38 -5.18 0.66
CA LEU A 128 16.35 -4.94 -0.78
C LEU A 128 15.68 -6.09 -1.54
N LYS A 129 15.90 -7.34 -1.12
CA LYS A 129 15.30 -8.52 -1.76
C LYS A 129 13.78 -8.49 -1.65
N PHE A 130 13.25 -8.21 -0.45
CA PHE A 130 11.80 -8.16 -0.26
C PHE A 130 11.16 -6.96 -0.96
N THR A 131 11.85 -5.81 -1.01
CA THR A 131 11.41 -4.65 -1.80
C THR A 131 11.33 -5.00 -3.29
N ALA A 132 12.37 -5.64 -3.83
CA ALA A 132 12.44 -6.06 -5.23
C ALA A 132 11.37 -7.10 -5.61
N ILE A 133 10.88 -7.89 -4.64
CA ILE A 133 9.75 -8.82 -4.83
C ILE A 133 8.40 -8.08 -4.73
N ALA A 134 8.23 -7.23 -3.71
CA ALA A 134 6.97 -6.53 -3.47
C ALA A 134 6.62 -5.54 -4.59
N SER A 135 7.63 -4.83 -5.11
CA SER A 135 7.46 -3.81 -6.15
C SER A 135 6.74 -4.33 -7.42
N PRO A 136 7.20 -5.40 -8.11
CA PRO A 136 6.49 -5.93 -9.27
C PRO A 136 5.12 -6.53 -8.91
N ILE A 137 4.96 -7.12 -7.73
CA ILE A 137 3.65 -7.64 -7.28
C ILE A 137 2.62 -6.52 -7.20
N LEU A 138 3.01 -5.36 -6.65
CA LEU A 138 2.14 -4.19 -6.52
C LEU A 138 1.76 -3.60 -7.90
N VAL A 139 2.70 -3.56 -8.84
CA VAL A 139 2.44 -3.14 -10.23
C VAL A 139 1.47 -4.11 -10.91
N ILE A 140 1.69 -5.42 -10.79
CA ILE A 140 0.80 -6.44 -11.36
C ILE A 140 -0.59 -6.35 -10.75
N TRP A 141 -0.68 -6.17 -9.43
CA TRP A 141 -1.96 -5.99 -8.73
C TRP A 141 -2.71 -4.77 -9.27
N PHE A 142 -2.04 -3.61 -9.35
CA PHE A 142 -2.62 -2.38 -9.89
C PHE A 142 -3.19 -2.60 -11.30
N LEU A 143 -2.38 -3.18 -12.19
CA LEU A 143 -2.79 -3.47 -13.57
C LEU A 143 -3.96 -4.46 -13.63
N THR A 144 -3.96 -5.49 -12.77
CA THR A 144 -5.04 -6.48 -12.72
C THR A 144 -6.37 -5.82 -12.34
N VAL A 145 -6.38 -5.05 -11.26
CA VAL A 145 -7.58 -4.36 -10.77
C VAL A 145 -8.07 -3.32 -11.79
N ARG A 146 -7.13 -2.64 -12.48
CA ARG A 146 -7.41 -1.72 -13.58
C ARG A 146 -8.06 -2.40 -14.78
N LEU A 147 -7.52 -3.55 -15.21
CA LEU A 147 -8.01 -4.31 -16.37
C LEU A 147 -9.39 -4.92 -16.11
N LEU A 148 -9.65 -5.34 -14.88
CA LEU A 148 -10.97 -5.81 -14.44
C LEU A 148 -11.99 -4.67 -14.33
N GLY A 149 -11.57 -3.41 -14.47
CA GLY A 149 -12.43 -2.23 -14.38
C GLY A 149 -12.98 -1.96 -12.98
N ILE A 150 -12.39 -2.59 -11.95
CA ILE A 150 -12.85 -2.54 -10.55
C ILE A 150 -12.39 -1.24 -9.88
N ASN A 151 -11.14 -0.81 -10.11
CA ASN A 151 -10.60 0.47 -9.65
C ASN A 151 -9.65 1.08 -10.67
N TYR A 152 -9.30 2.35 -10.43
CA TYR A 152 -8.41 3.15 -11.26
C TYR A 152 -8.93 3.37 -12.69
N PRO A 153 -10.26 3.51 -12.94
CA PRO A 153 -10.80 3.51 -14.30
C PRO A 153 -10.20 4.62 -15.18
N ASP A 154 -9.81 5.72 -14.58
CA ASP A 154 -9.25 6.90 -15.25
C ASP A 154 -7.75 6.77 -15.56
N PHE A 155 -7.09 5.74 -15.03
CA PHE A 155 -5.70 5.46 -15.38
C PHE A 155 -5.63 5.00 -16.84
N GLU A 156 -4.96 5.77 -17.69
CA GLU A 156 -4.80 5.43 -19.09
C GLU A 156 -3.71 4.37 -19.27
N LEU A 157 -4.04 3.24 -19.92
CA LEU A 157 -3.07 2.21 -20.31
C LEU A 157 -2.26 2.62 -21.56
N SER A 158 -1.89 3.89 -21.64
CA SER A 158 -1.01 4.44 -22.67
C SER A 158 0.45 4.14 -22.34
N PHE A 159 1.34 4.35 -23.32
CA PHE A 159 2.79 4.24 -23.11
C PHE A 159 3.25 5.08 -21.91
N LEU A 160 2.71 6.29 -21.78
CA LEU A 160 3.02 7.19 -20.68
C LEU A 160 2.55 6.62 -19.33
N GLY A 161 1.32 6.12 -19.23
CA GLY A 161 0.80 5.48 -18.00
C GLY A 161 1.67 4.31 -17.54
N ILE A 162 1.98 3.38 -18.46
CA ILE A 162 2.82 2.22 -18.15
C ILE A 162 4.22 2.65 -17.69
N SER A 163 4.80 3.68 -18.32
CA SER A 163 6.11 4.20 -17.92
C SER A 163 6.13 4.72 -16.48
N TYR A 164 5.05 5.37 -16.02
CA TYR A 164 4.93 5.80 -14.63
C TYR A 164 4.93 4.63 -13.64
N LEU A 165 4.25 3.53 -13.96
CA LEU A 165 4.24 2.33 -13.11
C LEU A 165 5.62 1.68 -13.02
N ILE A 166 6.35 1.64 -14.13
CA ILE A 166 7.73 1.14 -14.16
C ILE A 166 8.64 2.05 -13.32
N ILE A 167 8.54 3.37 -13.50
CA ILE A 167 9.32 4.35 -12.73
C ILE A 167 9.03 4.21 -11.24
N TRP A 168 7.75 4.07 -10.84
CA TRP A 168 7.37 3.79 -9.46
C TRP A 168 8.04 2.51 -8.95
N GLY A 169 7.95 1.42 -9.71
CA GLY A 169 8.53 0.15 -9.30
C GLY A 169 10.06 0.21 -9.12
N VAL A 170 10.76 0.85 -10.05
CA VAL A 170 12.22 1.03 -10.02
C VAL A 170 12.65 1.98 -8.90
N SER A 171 11.94 3.09 -8.70
CA SER A 171 12.28 4.07 -7.67
C SER A 171 12.18 3.50 -6.25
N ASN A 172 11.22 2.61 -5.97
CA ASN A 172 11.16 1.87 -4.70
C ASN A 172 12.44 1.06 -4.45
N ILE A 173 12.94 0.36 -5.48
CA ILE A 173 14.14 -0.46 -5.41
C ILE A 173 15.38 0.43 -5.18
N ILE A 174 15.46 1.57 -5.86
CA ILE A 174 16.55 2.55 -5.68
C ILE A 174 16.55 3.10 -4.25
N ILE A 175 15.38 3.46 -3.72
CA ILE A 175 15.26 3.95 -2.33
C ILE A 175 15.73 2.87 -1.35
N ALA A 176 15.25 1.63 -1.49
CA ALA A 176 15.68 0.54 -0.64
C ALA A 176 17.20 0.33 -0.73
N TYR A 177 17.78 0.36 -1.94
CA TYR A 177 19.22 0.23 -2.13
C TYR A 177 20.00 1.33 -1.38
N ILE A 178 19.56 2.59 -1.49
CA ILE A 178 20.18 3.72 -0.79
C ILE A 178 20.11 3.53 0.73
N ILE A 179 18.96 3.13 1.26
CA ILE A 179 18.77 2.88 2.70
C ILE A 179 19.71 1.75 3.15
N THR A 180 19.72 0.63 2.44
CA THR A 180 20.55 -0.53 2.81
C THR A 180 22.05 -0.26 2.69
N LYS A 181 22.48 0.56 1.72
CA LYS A 181 23.90 0.85 1.50
C LYS A 181 24.45 1.84 2.53
N ARG A 182 23.64 2.77 3.05
CA ARG A 182 24.07 3.71 4.10
C ARG A 182 24.40 3.02 5.44
N ARG A 183 24.06 1.75 5.57
CA ARG A 183 24.34 0.90 6.73
C ARG A 183 25.75 0.28 6.68
N ASP A 184 26.29 0.06 5.48
CA ASP A 184 27.57 -0.59 5.24
C ASP A 184 28.73 0.42 5.25
#